data_AF-A0A7Z3CJ66-F1
#
_entry.id   AF-A0A7Z3CJ66-F1
#
_cell.length_a   1.000
_cell.length_b   1.000
_cell.length_c   1.000
_cell.angle_alpha   90.00
_cell.angle_beta   90.00
_cell.angle_gamma   90.00
#
_symmetry.space_group_name_H-M   'P 1'
#
loop_
_entity.id
_entity.type
_entity.pdbx_description
1 polymer ?
#
loop_
_entity_poly.entity_id
_entity_poly.type
_entity_poly.pdbx_seq_one_letter_code
_entity_poly.pdbx_strand_id
1 'polypeptide(L)'
;MIDTLSNPGAAGFTSLPPLALYIHIPWCVRKCPYCDFNSHAAGPDLPEDAYVAALLSDLDQELAAVQGRPISSIFFGGGTPSLFSADALGRLLRGVEQRIAFAPDIEITLEANPGTFEQDKFKAYRQTGINRLSIGVQSFQPAKLQALGRIHNGDEAVRAAGMARAAGFDNFNMDLMHGLPEQSLDDALGDLRQAIELGPTHLSWYQLTVEPNTVFWNQPPELPEDDILWDIQEAGQALMAEHGFRQYEVSAYAQAGRAARHNLNYWRFGDFIGIGAGAHGKLTFADGRILRTWKTRLPKDYLNLAKPFKAGEKLLPVDELPFEFLMNALRLTEGVEAELFTQRTGLPLEQLREARRAAEQKGLLQVEADRLVATPRGQLFLNDLLQYFLS
;
A
#
# COMPACT_ATOMS: atom_id res chain seq x y z
N MET A 1 -21.88 -38.40 -27.21
CA MET A 1 -20.43 -38.33 -27.45
C MET A 1 -20.15 -36.97 -28.06
N ILE A 2 -19.86 -35.98 -27.21
CA ILE A 2 -19.31 -34.70 -27.62
C ILE A 2 -17.95 -34.68 -26.93
N ASP A 3 -16.91 -34.73 -27.75
CA ASP A 3 -15.51 -34.76 -27.33
C ASP A 3 -15.17 -33.58 -26.43
N THR A 4 -14.84 -33.87 -25.19
CA THR A 4 -14.03 -33.01 -24.34
C THR A 4 -12.61 -33.05 -24.89
N LEU A 5 -12.30 -32.11 -25.79
CA LEU A 5 -10.92 -31.77 -26.11
C LEU A 5 -10.29 -31.11 -24.88
N SER A 6 -9.70 -31.94 -24.02
CA SER A 6 -8.72 -31.54 -23.02
C SER A 6 -7.56 -30.85 -23.72
N ASN A 7 -7.46 -29.54 -23.52
CA ASN A 7 -6.37 -28.71 -24.02
C ASN A 7 -5.10 -29.01 -23.19
N PRO A 8 -4.02 -29.59 -23.75
CA PRO A 8 -2.85 -30.01 -22.98
C PRO A 8 -1.93 -28.87 -22.50
N GLY A 9 -2.39 -27.61 -22.55
CA GLY A 9 -1.62 -26.42 -22.21
C GLY A 9 -2.31 -25.44 -21.26
N ALA A 10 -3.45 -25.82 -20.66
CA ALA A 10 -4.12 -24.96 -19.68
C ALA A 10 -3.38 -25.03 -18.33
N ALA A 11 -2.41 -24.15 -18.16
CA ALA A 11 -1.85 -23.81 -16.87
C ALA A 11 -3.02 -23.34 -15.98
N GLY A 12 -3.48 -24.22 -15.07
CA GLY A 12 -4.67 -24.00 -14.25
C GLY A 12 -4.27 -23.53 -12.86
N PHE A 13 -4.95 -22.50 -12.35
CA PHE A 13 -4.82 -22.10 -10.96
C PHE A 13 -5.26 -23.24 -10.04
N THR A 14 -4.39 -23.70 -9.14
CA THR A 14 -4.74 -24.69 -8.10
C THR A 14 -5.59 -24.09 -6.99
N SER A 15 -5.47 -22.77 -6.79
CA SER A 15 -6.32 -21.95 -5.92
C SER A 15 -6.26 -20.49 -6.37
N LEU A 16 -7.32 -19.72 -6.12
CA LEU A 16 -7.30 -18.29 -6.39
C LEU A 16 -6.48 -17.54 -5.32
N PRO A 17 -5.84 -16.41 -5.67
CA PRO A 17 -5.12 -15.61 -4.68
C PRO A 17 -6.02 -15.08 -3.56
N PRO A 18 -5.45 -14.81 -2.36
CA PRO A 18 -6.13 -14.06 -1.31
C PRO A 18 -6.70 -12.75 -1.86
N LEU A 19 -7.88 -12.38 -1.35
CA LEU A 19 -8.59 -11.19 -1.77
C LEU A 19 -8.47 -10.11 -0.69
N ALA A 20 -8.06 -8.92 -1.09
CA ALA A 20 -8.11 -7.71 -0.27
C ALA A 20 -9.07 -6.68 -0.85
N LEU A 21 -9.41 -5.64 -0.09
CA LEU A 21 -10.24 -4.54 -0.54
C LEU A 21 -9.55 -3.20 -0.24
N TYR A 22 -9.26 -2.44 -1.29
CA TYR A 22 -8.77 -1.07 -1.18
C TYR A 22 -9.94 -0.11 -1.37
N ILE A 23 -10.10 0.82 -0.43
CA ILE A 23 -11.14 1.84 -0.46
C ILE A 23 -10.47 3.20 -0.51
N HIS A 24 -10.63 3.88 -1.64
CA HIS A 24 -10.03 5.18 -1.86
C HIS A 24 -10.95 6.30 -1.39
N ILE A 25 -10.51 7.10 -0.41
CA ILE A 25 -11.20 8.31 0.04
C ILE A 25 -10.40 9.53 -0.44
N PRO A 26 -10.85 10.23 -1.49
CA PRO A 26 -10.02 11.14 -2.29
C PRO A 26 -9.87 12.55 -1.71
N TRP A 27 -10.28 12.82 -0.46
CA TRP A 27 -10.28 14.19 0.08
C TRP A 27 -9.18 14.43 1.11
N CYS A 28 -8.54 15.60 1.02
CA CYS A 28 -7.61 16.13 2.03
C CYS A 28 -8.05 17.55 2.42
N VAL A 29 -7.80 17.96 3.67
CA VAL A 29 -7.97 19.38 4.07
C VAL A 29 -7.10 20.28 3.20
N ARG A 30 -5.87 19.84 2.93
CA ARG A 30 -4.92 20.50 2.04
C ARG A 30 -4.10 19.43 1.30
N LYS A 31 -3.91 19.62 0.00
CA LYS A 31 -2.97 18.80 -0.77
C LYS A 31 -1.54 19.23 -0.47
N CYS A 32 -0.69 18.30 -0.03
CA CYS A 32 0.72 18.57 0.23
C CYS A 32 1.45 18.80 -1.11
N PRO A 33 2.45 19.70 -1.17
CA PRO A 33 3.13 20.08 -2.41
C PRO A 33 3.93 18.95 -3.08
N TYR A 34 4.29 17.91 -2.33
CA TYR A 34 4.96 16.69 -2.80
C TYR A 34 4.00 15.55 -3.18
N CYS A 35 2.72 15.65 -2.83
CA CYS A 35 1.78 14.53 -2.90
C CYS A 35 1.30 14.31 -4.35
N ASP A 36 1.65 13.17 -4.93
CA ASP A 36 1.25 12.73 -6.27
C ASP A 36 -0.07 11.91 -6.27
N PHE A 37 -0.55 11.49 -5.08
CA PHE A 37 -1.79 10.76 -4.94
C PHE A 37 -3.01 11.49 -5.52
N ASN A 38 -4.03 10.70 -5.88
CA ASN A 38 -5.33 11.18 -6.35
C ASN A 38 -6.14 11.80 -5.20
N SER A 39 -5.70 12.96 -4.72
CA SER A 39 -6.33 13.71 -3.65
C SER A 39 -6.87 15.05 -4.13
N HIS A 40 -7.96 15.47 -3.50
CA HIS A 40 -8.73 16.66 -3.81
C HIS A 40 -8.95 17.46 -2.52
N ALA A 41 -8.96 18.79 -2.62
CA ALA A 41 -9.29 19.62 -1.46
C ALA A 41 -10.72 19.33 -0.99
N ALA A 42 -10.88 19.12 0.31
CA ALA A 42 -12.16 18.99 0.96
C ALA A 42 -12.92 20.33 0.89
N GLY A 43 -14.22 20.26 0.62
CA GLY A 43 -15.13 21.38 0.83
C GLY A 43 -15.47 21.55 2.32
N PRO A 44 -16.31 22.54 2.67
CA PRO A 44 -16.79 22.71 4.05
C PRO A 44 -17.54 21.48 4.56
N ASP A 45 -18.28 20.81 3.67
CA ASP A 45 -19.00 19.57 3.95
C ASP A 45 -18.51 18.46 3.01
N LEU A 46 -18.26 17.28 3.58
CA LEU A 46 -17.96 16.08 2.80
C LEU A 46 -19.26 15.33 2.47
N PRO A 47 -19.44 14.83 1.23
CA PRO A 47 -20.64 14.09 0.84
C PRO A 47 -20.58 12.65 1.34
N GLU A 48 -20.43 12.44 2.65
CA GLU A 48 -20.17 11.12 3.25
C GLU A 48 -21.23 10.08 2.87
N ASP A 49 -22.52 10.42 3.04
CA ASP A 49 -23.64 9.52 2.74
C ASP A 49 -23.67 9.11 1.26
N ALA A 50 -23.57 10.10 0.37
CA ALA A 50 -23.59 9.87 -1.07
C ALA A 50 -22.36 9.07 -1.53
N TYR A 51 -21.19 9.31 -0.92
CA TYR A 51 -19.97 8.60 -1.25
C TYR A 51 -19.99 7.15 -0.74
N VAL A 52 -20.47 6.92 0.48
CA VAL A 52 -20.67 5.55 1.02
C VAL A 52 -21.64 4.77 0.14
N ALA A 53 -22.75 5.38 -0.29
CA ALA A 53 -23.69 4.75 -1.21
C ALA A 53 -23.04 4.41 -2.57
N ALA A 54 -22.25 5.35 -3.14
CA ALA A 54 -21.52 5.12 -4.38
C ALA A 54 -20.48 3.99 -4.25
N LEU A 55 -19.71 3.95 -3.16
CA LEU A 55 -18.75 2.89 -2.86
C LEU A 55 -19.40 1.51 -2.78
N LEU A 56 -20.55 1.40 -2.12
CA LEU A 56 -21.30 0.15 -2.03
C LEU A 56 -21.89 -0.26 -3.38
N SER A 57 -22.38 0.70 -4.17
CA SER A 57 -22.85 0.44 -5.53
C SER A 57 -21.72 0.03 -6.48
N ASP A 58 -20.52 0.56 -6.30
CA ASP A 58 -19.33 0.14 -7.04
C ASP A 58 -18.91 -1.28 -6.64
N LEU A 59 -18.93 -1.58 -5.34
CA LEU A 59 -18.68 -2.94 -4.86
C LEU A 59 -19.69 -3.96 -5.41
N ASP A 60 -20.97 -3.57 -5.52
CA ASP A 60 -22.02 -4.41 -6.11
C ASP A 60 -21.68 -4.83 -7.56
N GLN A 61 -20.96 -3.99 -8.32
CA GLN A 61 -20.51 -4.32 -9.68
C GLN A 61 -19.34 -5.31 -9.71
N GLU A 62 -18.62 -5.49 -8.60
CA GLU A 62 -17.44 -6.34 -8.51
C GLU A 62 -17.74 -7.71 -7.86
N LEU A 63 -18.97 -7.96 -7.38
CA LEU A 63 -19.33 -9.18 -6.64
C LEU A 63 -19.06 -10.47 -7.41
N ALA A 64 -19.24 -10.46 -8.74
CA ALA A 64 -18.95 -11.62 -9.57
C ALA A 64 -17.45 -12.01 -9.53
N ALA A 65 -16.55 -11.03 -9.36
CA ALA A 65 -15.11 -11.27 -9.32
C ALA A 65 -14.62 -11.80 -7.96
N VAL A 66 -15.44 -11.70 -6.90
CA VAL A 66 -15.14 -12.22 -5.55
C VAL A 66 -14.93 -13.73 -5.57
N GLN A 67 -15.72 -14.45 -6.38
CA GLN A 67 -15.59 -15.91 -6.59
C GLN A 67 -15.62 -16.70 -5.26
N GLY A 68 -16.50 -16.30 -4.34
CA GLY A 68 -16.71 -16.95 -3.04
C GLY A 68 -15.60 -16.76 -2.00
N ARG A 69 -14.58 -15.95 -2.29
CA ARG A 69 -13.47 -15.68 -1.36
C ARG A 69 -13.87 -14.66 -0.28
N PRO A 70 -13.45 -14.86 0.98
CA PRO A 70 -13.56 -13.81 1.98
C PRO A 70 -12.53 -12.71 1.73
N ILE A 71 -12.80 -11.50 2.24
CA ILE A 71 -11.82 -10.41 2.28
C ILE A 71 -10.87 -10.65 3.46
N SER A 72 -9.58 -10.73 3.17
CA SER A 72 -8.51 -10.94 4.15
C SER A 72 -7.98 -9.63 4.75
N SER A 73 -8.11 -8.50 4.05
CA SER A 73 -7.72 -7.19 4.54
C SER A 73 -8.47 -6.06 3.83
N ILE A 74 -8.70 -4.97 4.55
CA ILE A 74 -9.25 -3.72 4.03
C ILE A 74 -8.25 -2.60 4.32
N PHE A 75 -8.01 -1.76 3.33
CA PHE A 75 -7.19 -0.56 3.51
C PHE A 75 -7.93 0.66 2.99
N PHE A 76 -8.20 1.59 3.90
CA PHE A 76 -8.70 2.92 3.57
C PHE A 76 -7.51 3.84 3.35
N GLY A 77 -7.35 4.34 2.12
CA GLY A 77 -6.26 5.26 1.77
C GLY A 77 -6.68 6.35 0.78
N GLY A 78 -5.69 7.08 0.25
CA GLY A 78 -5.87 8.01 -0.86
C GLY A 78 -5.58 9.45 -0.47
N GLY A 79 -6.62 10.19 -0.09
CA GLY A 79 -6.49 11.51 0.52
C GLY A 79 -6.25 11.38 2.03
N THR A 80 -7.25 11.71 2.82
CA THR A 80 -7.25 11.55 4.28
C THR A 80 -8.55 10.86 4.68
N PRO A 81 -8.57 9.51 4.66
CA PRO A 81 -9.75 8.73 5.01
C PRO A 81 -10.35 9.06 6.38
N SER A 82 -9.52 9.38 7.36
CA SER A 82 -9.93 9.83 8.69
C SER A 82 -10.65 11.18 8.71
N LEU A 83 -10.88 11.85 7.58
CA LEU A 83 -11.81 12.98 7.53
C LEU A 83 -13.26 12.51 7.67
N PHE A 84 -13.59 11.32 7.15
CA PHE A 84 -14.93 10.76 7.28
C PHE A 84 -15.27 10.47 8.74
N SER A 85 -16.54 10.60 9.09
CA SER A 85 -17.06 10.23 10.40
C SER A 85 -16.94 8.72 10.66
N ALA A 86 -16.83 8.34 11.93
CA ALA A 86 -16.83 6.93 12.31
C ALA A 86 -18.16 6.24 11.94
N ASP A 87 -19.29 6.95 11.98
CA ASP A 87 -20.57 6.39 11.54
C ASP A 87 -20.57 6.07 10.04
N ALA A 88 -20.06 6.97 9.19
CA ALA A 88 -19.97 6.71 7.76
C ALA A 88 -19.07 5.51 7.44
N LEU A 89 -17.87 5.43 8.04
CA LEU A 89 -16.97 4.28 7.87
C LEU A 89 -17.59 2.98 8.44
N GLY A 90 -18.29 3.06 9.57
CA GLY A 90 -18.97 1.91 10.15
C GLY A 90 -20.13 1.39 9.29
N ARG A 91 -20.94 2.29 8.70
CA ARG A 91 -21.99 1.91 7.74
C ARG A 91 -21.40 1.28 6.49
N LEU A 92 -20.29 1.82 5.99
CA LEU A 92 -19.57 1.26 4.85
C LEU A 92 -19.07 -0.16 5.18
N LEU A 93 -18.35 -0.36 6.28
CA LEU A 93 -17.85 -1.69 6.67
C LEU A 93 -18.97 -2.72 6.83
N ARG A 94 -20.08 -2.36 7.49
CA ARG A 94 -21.26 -3.23 7.58
C ARG A 94 -21.85 -3.55 6.20
N GLY A 95 -21.92 -2.55 5.32
CA GLY A 95 -22.41 -2.73 3.95
C GLY A 95 -21.51 -3.62 3.10
N VAL A 96 -20.19 -3.56 3.30
CA VAL A 96 -19.22 -4.47 2.67
C VAL A 96 -19.39 -5.88 3.21
N GLU A 97 -19.44 -6.07 4.53
CA GLU A 97 -19.57 -7.39 5.16
C GLU A 97 -20.86 -8.12 4.76
N GLN A 98 -21.96 -7.37 4.57
CA GLN A 98 -23.22 -7.90 4.05
C GLN A 98 -23.11 -8.46 2.62
N ARG A 99 -22.13 -8.00 1.84
CA ARG A 99 -21.91 -8.41 0.43
C ARG A 99 -20.83 -9.47 0.31
N ILE A 100 -19.78 -9.35 1.10
CA ILE A 100 -18.60 -10.21 1.05
C ILE A 100 -18.15 -10.52 2.47
N ALA A 101 -18.07 -11.81 2.80
CA ALA A 101 -17.63 -12.26 4.11
C ALA A 101 -16.22 -11.76 4.43
N PHE A 102 -15.98 -11.37 5.69
CA PHE A 102 -14.66 -11.06 6.19
C PHE A 102 -13.97 -12.32 6.71
N ALA A 103 -12.65 -12.40 6.53
CA ALA A 103 -11.85 -13.39 7.23
C ALA A 103 -11.98 -13.16 8.76
N PRO A 104 -12.03 -14.22 9.59
CA PRO A 104 -12.19 -14.08 11.05
C PRO A 104 -11.14 -13.21 11.72
N ASP A 105 -9.95 -13.16 11.15
CA ASP A 105 -8.79 -12.41 11.62
C ASP A 105 -8.51 -11.18 10.75
N ILE A 106 -9.50 -10.61 10.05
CA ILE A 106 -9.33 -9.49 9.09
C ILE A 106 -8.53 -8.30 9.67
N GLU A 107 -7.65 -7.72 8.86
CA GLU A 107 -6.91 -6.49 9.14
C GLU A 107 -7.63 -5.36 8.42
N ILE A 108 -8.03 -4.33 9.15
CA ILE A 108 -8.72 -3.17 8.62
C ILE A 108 -7.87 -1.95 9.01
N THR A 109 -7.15 -1.42 8.02
CA THR A 109 -6.27 -0.26 8.18
C THR A 109 -6.98 1.03 7.76
N LEU A 110 -6.86 2.06 8.59
CA LEU A 110 -7.28 3.43 8.27
C LEU A 110 -6.07 4.37 8.26
N GLU A 111 -5.82 5.04 7.11
CA GLU A 111 -4.91 6.19 7.07
C GLU A 111 -5.50 7.40 7.78
N ALA A 112 -4.68 8.05 8.60
CA ALA A 112 -5.02 9.23 9.35
C ALA A 112 -3.90 10.27 9.36
N ASN A 113 -4.27 11.55 9.47
CA ASN A 113 -3.33 12.60 9.83
C ASN A 113 -3.34 12.81 11.35
N PRO A 114 -2.25 13.30 11.94
CA PRO A 114 -2.19 13.60 13.37
C PRO A 114 -2.93 14.89 13.74
N GLY A 115 -3.83 15.44 12.91
CA GLY A 115 -4.60 16.62 13.29
C GLY A 115 -5.53 16.35 14.47
N THR A 116 -5.76 17.36 15.31
CA THR A 116 -6.60 17.21 16.53
C THR A 116 -8.00 16.65 16.22
N PHE A 117 -8.62 17.08 15.11
CA PHE A 117 -9.96 16.63 14.70
C PHE A 117 -10.03 15.12 14.43
N GLU A 118 -8.98 14.55 13.85
CA GLU A 118 -8.90 13.13 13.52
C GLU A 118 -8.69 12.28 14.78
N GLN A 119 -7.85 12.74 15.72
CA GLN A 119 -7.50 11.98 16.92
C GLN A 119 -8.70 11.72 17.84
N ASP A 120 -9.60 12.71 17.99
CA ASP A 120 -10.81 12.58 18.80
C ASP A 120 -11.73 11.43 18.34
N LYS A 121 -11.59 11.01 17.07
CA LYS A 121 -12.40 9.95 16.46
C LYS A 121 -11.76 8.57 16.58
N PHE A 122 -10.51 8.42 17.03
CA PHE A 122 -9.80 7.13 17.06
C PHE A 122 -10.55 6.06 17.87
N LYS A 123 -11.09 6.41 19.04
CA LYS A 123 -11.91 5.47 19.83
C LYS A 123 -13.15 5.02 19.07
N ALA A 124 -13.83 5.95 18.39
CA ALA A 124 -15.01 5.64 17.60
C ALA A 124 -14.64 4.77 16.37
N TYR A 125 -13.51 5.04 15.70
CA TYR A 125 -13.00 4.18 14.63
C TYR A 125 -12.69 2.77 15.12
N ARG A 126 -12.05 2.62 16.28
CA ARG A 126 -11.79 1.29 16.84
C ARG A 126 -13.07 0.48 17.04
N GLN A 127 -14.15 1.14 17.46
CA GLN A 127 -15.46 0.53 17.69
C GLN A 127 -16.18 0.09 16.41
N THR A 128 -15.79 0.59 15.22
CA THR A 128 -16.38 0.14 13.94
C THR A 128 -15.77 -1.15 13.40
N GLY A 129 -14.71 -1.66 14.02
CA GLY A 129 -13.97 -2.84 13.57
C GLY A 129 -12.59 -2.51 12.97
N ILE A 130 -12.29 -1.23 12.73
CA ILE A 130 -10.94 -0.79 12.34
C ILE A 130 -9.97 -1.21 13.46
N ASN A 131 -8.88 -1.89 13.08
CA ASN A 131 -7.94 -2.49 14.03
C ASN A 131 -6.48 -2.17 13.74
N ARG A 132 -6.20 -1.36 12.70
CA ARG A 132 -4.88 -0.77 12.43
C ARG A 132 -5.01 0.69 11.98
N LEU A 133 -4.10 1.54 12.45
CA LEU A 133 -3.96 2.93 11.98
C LEU A 133 -2.63 3.11 11.23
N SER A 134 -2.62 3.98 10.22
CA SER A 134 -1.41 4.52 9.60
C SER A 134 -1.40 6.04 9.76
N ILE A 135 -0.48 6.57 10.56
CA ILE A 135 -0.48 7.99 10.92
C ILE A 135 0.59 8.73 10.13
N GLY A 136 0.15 9.63 9.25
CA GLY A 136 1.01 10.43 8.38
C GLY A 136 1.76 11.55 9.12
N VAL A 137 2.85 11.25 9.83
CA VAL A 137 3.60 12.24 10.63
C VAL A 137 4.61 13.02 9.81
N GLN A 138 5.36 12.34 8.95
CA GLN A 138 6.43 12.83 8.08
C GLN A 138 7.68 13.30 8.84
N SER A 139 7.52 14.20 9.81
CA SER A 139 8.59 14.68 10.69
C SER A 139 7.99 15.22 12.00
N PHE A 140 8.77 15.29 13.08
CA PHE A 140 8.38 15.97 14.31
C PHE A 140 8.88 17.41 14.36
N GLN A 141 9.70 17.81 13.39
CA GLN A 141 10.38 19.10 13.39
C GLN A 141 9.54 20.18 12.68
N PRO A 142 9.29 21.34 13.33
CA PRO A 142 8.45 22.39 12.75
C PRO A 142 8.92 22.90 11.39
N ALA A 143 10.23 23.11 11.21
CA ALA A 143 10.78 23.61 9.95
C ALA A 143 10.56 22.63 8.79
N LYS A 144 10.72 21.33 9.05
CA LYS A 144 10.53 20.26 8.05
C LYS A 144 9.06 20.11 7.67
N LEU A 145 8.16 20.14 8.65
CA LEU A 145 6.71 20.12 8.42
C LEU A 145 6.23 21.33 7.62
N GLN A 146 6.77 22.52 7.92
CA GLN A 146 6.47 23.75 7.16
C GLN A 146 6.92 23.62 5.70
N ALA A 147 8.15 23.14 5.46
CA ALA A 147 8.65 22.91 4.10
C ALA A 147 7.77 21.90 3.33
N LEU A 148 7.29 20.85 4.01
CA LEU A 148 6.36 19.87 3.46
C LEU A 148 4.91 20.38 3.32
N GLY A 149 4.62 21.63 3.68
CA GLY A 149 3.26 22.20 3.63
C GLY A 149 2.25 21.50 4.54
N ARG A 150 2.73 20.78 5.56
CA ARG A 150 1.88 20.08 6.54
C ARG A 150 1.16 21.10 7.42
N ILE A 151 -0.07 20.78 7.79
CA ILE A 151 -0.94 21.65 8.60
C ILE A 151 -0.95 21.23 10.08
N HIS A 152 -0.25 20.17 10.43
CA HIS A 152 -0.07 19.67 11.80
C HIS A 152 1.33 20.00 12.33
N ASN A 153 1.55 19.83 13.63
CA ASN A 153 2.88 19.95 14.26
C ASN A 153 3.34 18.67 14.99
N GLY A 154 4.60 18.65 15.45
CA GLY A 154 5.18 17.50 16.15
C GLY A 154 4.43 17.12 17.44
N ASP A 155 3.97 18.09 18.22
CA ASP A 155 3.22 17.81 19.46
C ASP A 155 1.88 17.14 19.17
N GLU A 156 1.22 17.52 18.08
CA GLU A 156 0.02 16.85 17.58
C GLU A 156 0.31 15.40 17.22
N ALA A 157 1.44 15.10 16.56
CA ALA A 157 1.86 13.74 16.25
C ALA A 157 2.13 12.89 17.51
N VAL A 158 2.78 13.47 18.52
CA VAL A 158 3.00 12.83 19.83
C VAL A 158 1.66 12.50 20.50
N ARG A 159 0.73 13.46 20.53
CA ARG A 159 -0.62 13.24 21.07
C ARG A 159 -1.38 12.17 20.30
N ALA A 160 -1.27 12.15 18.97
CA ALA A 160 -1.96 11.16 18.13
C ALA A 160 -1.54 9.74 18.48
N ALA A 161 -0.24 9.48 18.66
CA ALA A 161 0.25 8.17 19.07
C ALA A 161 -0.30 7.77 20.46
N GLY A 162 -0.31 8.70 21.42
CA GLY A 162 -0.92 8.48 22.73
C GLY A 162 -2.42 8.16 22.65
N MET A 163 -3.17 8.91 21.84
CA MET A 163 -4.61 8.71 21.65
C MET A 163 -4.92 7.40 20.90
N ALA A 164 -4.09 6.99 19.94
CA ALA A 164 -4.23 5.70 19.27
C ALA A 164 -4.15 4.53 20.27
N ARG A 165 -3.14 4.55 21.16
CA ARG A 165 -3.02 3.56 22.23
C ARG A 165 -4.20 3.62 23.20
N ALA A 166 -4.58 4.81 23.66
CA ALA A 166 -5.70 5.00 24.57
C ALA A 166 -7.05 4.55 23.97
N ALA A 167 -7.20 4.63 22.65
CA ALA A 167 -8.35 4.12 21.90
C ALA A 167 -8.38 2.59 21.79
N GLY A 168 -7.29 1.90 22.13
CA GLY A 168 -7.19 0.43 22.07
C GLY A 168 -6.64 -0.09 20.73
N PHE A 169 -5.88 0.73 19.99
CA PHE A 169 -5.06 0.23 18.89
C PHE A 169 -3.75 -0.33 19.46
N ASP A 170 -3.57 -1.65 19.33
CA ASP A 170 -2.34 -2.38 19.65
C ASP A 170 -1.45 -2.59 18.41
N ASN A 171 -1.93 -2.18 17.24
CA ASN A 171 -1.22 -2.21 15.97
C ASN A 171 -1.40 -0.85 15.26
N PHE A 172 -0.35 -0.05 15.20
CA PHE A 172 -0.37 1.21 14.46
C PHE A 172 0.98 1.52 13.84
N ASN A 173 0.92 2.23 12.73
CA ASN A 173 2.05 2.70 11.97
C ASN A 173 2.23 4.22 12.10
N MET A 174 3.47 4.68 12.03
CA MET A 174 3.81 6.08 11.81
C MET A 174 4.61 6.21 10.52
N ASP A 175 4.12 7.05 9.60
CA ASP A 175 4.81 7.36 8.35
C ASP A 175 5.77 8.52 8.59
N LEU A 176 7.04 8.33 8.26
CA LEU A 176 8.12 9.29 8.39
C LEU A 176 8.86 9.44 7.06
N MET A 177 9.32 10.66 6.79
CA MET A 177 10.10 10.98 5.61
C MET A 177 11.53 11.36 5.99
N HIS A 178 12.49 10.93 5.17
CA HIS A 178 13.87 11.44 5.21
C HIS A 178 14.27 12.06 3.87
N GLY A 179 15.44 12.69 3.81
CA GLY A 179 15.85 13.49 2.65
C GLY A 179 15.04 14.77 2.48
N LEU A 180 14.56 15.34 3.59
CA LEU A 180 13.78 16.58 3.58
C LEU A 180 14.69 17.80 3.33
N PRO A 181 14.14 18.94 2.87
CA PRO A 181 14.94 20.15 2.65
C PRO A 181 15.73 20.55 3.91
N GLU A 182 17.02 20.82 3.72
CA GLU A 182 18.00 21.16 4.78
C GLU A 182 18.08 20.12 5.91
N GLN A 183 17.65 18.87 5.72
CA GLN A 183 17.64 17.86 6.78
C GLN A 183 19.03 17.28 6.98
N SER A 184 19.55 17.40 8.20
CA SER A 184 20.80 16.76 8.60
C SER A 184 20.60 15.29 9.01
N LEU A 185 21.69 14.56 9.17
CA LEU A 185 21.68 13.21 9.75
C LEU A 185 21.02 13.20 11.14
N ASP A 186 21.40 14.14 12.00
CA ASP A 186 20.88 14.23 13.36
C ASP A 186 19.37 14.54 13.38
N ASP A 187 18.89 15.35 12.44
CA ASP A 187 17.46 15.64 12.28
C ASP A 187 16.69 14.37 11.90
N ALA A 188 17.15 13.63 10.88
CA ALA A 188 16.48 12.42 10.42
C ALA A 188 16.44 11.34 11.51
N LEU A 189 17.57 11.14 12.22
CA LEU A 189 17.63 10.22 13.34
C LEU A 189 16.82 10.71 14.55
N GLY A 190 16.71 12.03 14.75
CA GLY A 190 15.85 12.63 15.76
C GLY A 190 14.38 12.26 15.56
N ASP A 191 13.89 12.35 14.32
CA ASP A 191 12.52 11.95 13.98
C ASP A 191 12.28 10.45 14.23
N LEU A 192 13.23 9.59 13.86
CA LEU A 192 13.16 8.15 14.11
C LEU A 192 13.14 7.82 15.61
N ARG A 193 14.07 8.41 16.40
CA ARG A 193 14.12 8.20 17.85
C ARG A 193 12.80 8.61 18.51
N GLN A 194 12.24 9.75 18.11
CA GLN A 194 10.97 10.22 18.65
C GLN A 194 9.83 9.24 18.31
N ALA A 195 9.73 8.77 17.07
CA ALA A 195 8.69 7.81 16.72
C ALA A 195 8.86 6.48 17.46
N ILE A 196 10.08 5.96 17.59
CA ILE A 196 10.36 4.72 18.34
C ILE A 196 9.95 4.87 19.80
N GLU A 197 10.25 6.01 20.45
CA GLU A 197 9.83 6.30 21.83
C GLU A 197 8.29 6.30 21.98
N LEU A 198 7.58 6.73 20.95
CA LEU A 198 6.12 6.68 20.92
C LEU A 198 5.57 5.25 20.77
N GLY A 199 6.41 4.23 20.57
CA GLY A 199 6.04 2.82 20.61
C GLY A 199 5.03 2.35 19.56
N PRO A 200 5.15 2.71 18.27
CA PRO A 200 4.40 2.04 17.20
C PRO A 200 4.86 0.60 17.02
N THR A 201 4.02 -0.22 16.40
CA THR A 201 4.38 -1.59 16.02
C THR A 201 4.97 -1.67 14.61
N HIS A 202 4.87 -0.57 13.87
CA HIS A 202 5.25 -0.46 12.47
C HIS A 202 5.71 0.98 12.15
N LEU A 203 6.69 1.11 11.26
CA LEU A 203 7.16 2.39 10.73
C LEU A 203 7.20 2.29 9.20
N SER A 204 6.60 3.25 8.52
CA SER A 204 6.92 3.50 7.11
C SER A 204 7.95 4.61 7.11
N TRP A 205 9.15 4.33 6.61
CA TRP A 205 10.23 5.29 6.55
C TRP A 205 10.80 5.33 5.13
N TYR A 206 10.66 6.47 4.48
CA TYR A 206 10.95 6.60 3.06
C TYR A 206 11.53 7.96 2.70
N GLN A 207 12.29 7.99 1.62
CA GLN A 207 12.88 9.21 1.12
C GLN A 207 11.81 10.09 0.46
N LEU A 208 11.93 11.42 0.62
CA LEU A 208 11.18 12.35 -0.21
C LEU A 208 11.65 12.26 -1.67
N THR A 209 10.76 11.76 -2.53
CA THR A 209 10.95 11.74 -3.99
C THR A 209 10.14 12.86 -4.64
N VAL A 210 10.73 13.52 -5.64
CA VAL A 210 10.05 14.58 -6.41
C VAL A 210 9.32 13.96 -7.59
N GLU A 211 8.01 13.80 -7.44
CA GLU A 211 7.18 13.11 -8.44
C GLU A 211 6.62 14.07 -9.52
N PRO A 212 6.53 13.65 -10.79
CA PRO A 212 5.90 14.43 -11.84
C PRO A 212 4.47 14.88 -11.48
N ASN A 213 4.07 16.07 -11.97
CA ASN A 213 2.75 16.68 -11.73
C ASN A 213 2.49 17.15 -10.28
N THR A 214 3.53 17.31 -9.47
CA THR A 214 3.45 17.90 -8.12
C THR A 214 3.90 19.37 -8.13
N VAL A 215 3.68 20.08 -7.02
CA VAL A 215 4.23 21.45 -6.86
C VAL A 215 5.74 21.39 -6.76
N PHE A 216 6.28 20.41 -6.03
CA PHE A 216 7.74 20.20 -5.94
C PHE A 216 8.37 19.84 -7.27
N TRP A 217 7.68 19.15 -8.18
CA TRP A 217 8.22 18.96 -9.54
C TRP A 217 8.40 20.27 -10.31
N ASN A 218 7.43 21.19 -10.17
CA ASN A 218 7.47 22.48 -10.87
C ASN A 218 8.35 23.52 -10.16
N GLN A 219 8.52 23.37 -8.85
CA GLN A 219 9.31 24.24 -7.97
C GLN A 219 10.09 23.36 -6.99
N PRO A 220 11.17 22.70 -7.46
CA PRO A 220 11.90 21.73 -6.66
C PRO A 220 12.59 22.41 -5.48
N PRO A 221 12.40 21.91 -4.25
CA PRO A 221 13.22 22.33 -3.14
C PRO A 221 14.65 21.81 -3.32
N GLU A 222 15.60 22.44 -2.62
CA GLU A 222 16.94 21.90 -2.48
C GLU A 222 16.89 20.71 -1.50
N LEU A 223 17.38 19.55 -1.97
CA LEU A 223 17.41 18.31 -1.20
C LEU A 223 18.85 18.00 -0.75
N PRO A 224 19.05 17.22 0.32
CA PRO A 224 20.39 16.80 0.74
C PRO A 224 21.14 16.07 -0.38
N GLU A 225 22.47 16.20 -0.37
CA GLU A 225 23.37 15.48 -1.29
C GLU A 225 23.32 13.96 -1.04
N ASP A 226 23.65 13.19 -2.08
CA ASP A 226 23.56 11.72 -2.06
C ASP A 226 24.37 11.08 -0.91
N ASP A 227 25.55 11.61 -0.57
CA ASP A 227 26.37 11.11 0.54
C ASP A 227 25.63 11.26 1.89
N ILE A 228 24.92 12.38 2.10
CA ILE A 228 24.13 12.60 3.32
C ILE A 228 22.92 11.66 3.35
N LEU A 229 22.26 11.46 2.20
CA LEU A 229 21.13 10.54 2.10
C LEU A 229 21.54 9.10 2.41
N TRP A 230 22.71 8.69 1.95
CA TRP A 230 23.29 7.39 2.24
C TRP A 230 23.57 7.21 3.74
N ASP A 231 24.25 8.18 4.37
CA ASP A 231 24.53 8.18 5.80
C ASP A 231 23.23 8.13 6.64
N ILE A 232 22.20 8.89 6.23
CA ILE A 232 20.88 8.85 6.86
C ILE A 232 20.30 7.45 6.78
N GLN A 233 20.28 6.86 5.58
CA GLN A 233 19.66 5.55 5.35
C GLN A 233 20.36 4.45 6.17
N GLU A 234 21.69 4.37 6.12
CA GLU A 234 22.46 3.36 6.85
C GLU A 234 22.25 3.48 8.37
N ALA A 235 22.41 4.70 8.91
CA ALA A 235 22.27 4.93 10.35
C ALA A 235 20.83 4.71 10.83
N GLY A 236 19.82 5.12 10.06
CA GLY A 236 18.43 4.92 10.44
C GLY A 236 17.98 3.46 10.36
N GLN A 237 18.46 2.70 9.37
CA GLN A 237 18.24 1.24 9.31
C GLN A 237 18.86 0.53 10.53
N ALA A 238 20.09 0.90 10.90
CA ALA A 238 20.75 0.35 12.09
C ALA A 238 19.97 0.69 13.38
N LEU A 239 19.54 1.94 13.54
CA LEU A 239 18.77 2.40 14.70
C LEU A 239 17.44 1.64 14.85
N MET A 240 16.69 1.47 13.75
CA MET A 240 15.43 0.71 13.76
C MET A 240 15.65 -0.76 14.09
N ALA A 241 16.71 -1.38 13.54
CA ALA A 241 17.06 -2.77 13.81
C ALA A 241 17.42 -3.00 15.30
N GLU A 242 18.14 -2.07 15.93
CA GLU A 242 18.45 -2.10 17.37
C GLU A 242 17.17 -2.14 18.23
N HIS A 243 16.10 -1.49 17.77
CA HIS A 243 14.81 -1.43 18.46
C HIS A 243 13.82 -2.51 17.98
N GLY A 244 14.29 -3.52 17.25
CA GLY A 244 13.50 -4.69 16.86
C GLY A 244 12.58 -4.48 15.66
N PHE A 245 12.71 -3.37 14.95
CA PHE A 245 12.03 -3.16 13.67
C PHE A 245 12.86 -3.76 12.54
N ARG A 246 12.25 -4.66 11.76
CA ARG A 246 12.89 -5.26 10.58
C ARG A 246 12.27 -4.70 9.32
N GLN A 247 13.11 -4.31 8.38
CA GLN A 247 12.67 -4.02 7.02
C GLN A 247 12.12 -5.30 6.39
N TYR A 248 10.88 -5.25 5.89
CA TYR A 248 10.30 -6.37 5.16
C TYR A 248 9.98 -6.03 3.70
N GLU A 249 9.96 -4.73 3.36
CA GLU A 249 9.83 -4.20 2.01
C GLU A 249 10.52 -2.82 1.89
N VAL A 250 10.53 -2.25 0.69
CA VAL A 250 11.20 -0.99 0.31
C VAL A 250 11.19 0.10 1.39
N SER A 251 10.04 0.39 1.97
CA SER A 251 9.83 1.53 2.88
C SER A 251 9.21 1.15 4.20
N ALA A 252 8.89 -0.12 4.45
CA ALA A 252 8.23 -0.53 5.68
C ALA A 252 9.07 -1.43 6.59
N TYR A 253 9.00 -1.06 7.86
CA TYR A 253 9.70 -1.68 8.97
C TYR A 253 8.67 -2.09 10.01
N ALA A 254 8.74 -3.31 10.51
CA ALA A 254 7.78 -3.80 11.48
C ALA A 254 8.45 -4.61 12.58
N GLN A 255 7.83 -4.59 13.75
CA GLN A 255 8.07 -5.61 14.77
C GLN A 255 7.58 -6.98 14.28
N ALA A 256 8.09 -8.05 14.88
CA ALA A 256 7.71 -9.41 14.51
C ALA A 256 6.19 -9.62 14.53
N GLY A 257 5.63 -10.15 13.44
CA GLY A 257 4.20 -10.41 13.30
C GLY A 257 3.32 -9.17 13.09
N ARG A 258 3.91 -7.97 12.89
CA ARG A 258 3.17 -6.70 12.74
C ARG A 258 3.29 -6.06 11.36
N ALA A 259 3.85 -6.78 10.38
CA ALA A 259 3.88 -6.34 8.97
C ALA A 259 2.46 -6.14 8.43
N ALA A 260 2.25 -5.09 7.62
CA ALA A 260 0.94 -4.79 7.05
C ALA A 260 0.49 -5.90 6.08
N ARG A 261 -0.58 -6.60 6.42
CA ARG A 261 -1.05 -7.74 5.62
C ARG A 261 -1.60 -7.29 4.28
N HIS A 262 -2.23 -6.13 4.24
CA HIS A 262 -2.71 -5.53 2.99
C HIS A 262 -1.55 -5.23 2.03
N ASN A 263 -0.44 -4.66 2.53
CA ASN A 263 0.75 -4.40 1.70
C ASN A 263 1.40 -5.71 1.23
N LEU A 264 1.54 -6.69 2.13
CA LEU A 264 2.07 -8.00 1.78
C LEU A 264 1.22 -8.71 0.71
N ASN A 265 -0.10 -8.51 0.70
CA ASN A 265 -0.95 -9.03 -0.37
C ASN A 265 -0.56 -8.45 -1.74
N TYR A 266 -0.29 -7.14 -1.84
CA TYR A 266 0.22 -6.54 -3.07
C TYR A 266 1.56 -7.13 -3.49
N TRP A 267 2.53 -7.14 -2.58
CA TRP A 267 3.89 -7.60 -2.85
C TRP A 267 3.95 -9.09 -3.22
N ARG A 268 3.04 -9.90 -2.69
CA ARG A 268 2.90 -11.33 -3.02
C ARG A 268 2.00 -11.60 -4.22
N PHE A 269 1.76 -10.58 -5.04
CA PHE A 269 0.94 -10.62 -6.25
C PHE A 269 -0.47 -11.17 -6.01
N GLY A 270 -1.04 -10.90 -4.83
CA GLY A 270 -2.41 -11.24 -4.46
C GLY A 270 -3.45 -10.46 -5.25
N ASP A 271 -4.72 -10.73 -4.96
CA ASP A 271 -5.84 -10.04 -5.59
C ASP A 271 -6.40 -8.96 -4.67
N PHE A 272 -6.92 -7.90 -5.27
CA PHE A 272 -7.60 -6.84 -4.56
C PHE A 272 -8.65 -6.16 -5.42
N ILE A 273 -9.81 -5.92 -4.83
CA ILE A 273 -10.82 -5.04 -5.39
C ILE A 273 -10.45 -3.61 -4.97
N GLY A 274 -10.47 -2.68 -5.92
CA GLY A 274 -10.37 -1.25 -5.63
C GLY A 274 -11.70 -0.56 -5.88
N ILE A 275 -12.25 0.11 -4.86
CA ILE A 275 -13.42 0.98 -4.99
C ILE A 275 -13.07 2.40 -4.53
N GLY A 276 -13.78 3.38 -5.06
CA GLY A 276 -13.53 4.80 -4.82
C GLY A 276 -12.85 5.48 -6.00
N ALA A 277 -12.85 6.80 -5.96
CA ALA A 277 -12.43 7.63 -7.09
C ALA A 277 -10.92 7.51 -7.29
N GLY A 278 -10.48 6.96 -8.41
CA GLY A 278 -9.08 6.68 -8.71
C GLY A 278 -8.53 5.40 -8.08
N ALA A 279 -9.38 4.54 -7.50
CA ALA A 279 -8.94 3.24 -7.00
C ALA A 279 -8.51 2.30 -8.15
N HIS A 280 -7.54 1.45 -7.87
CA HIS A 280 -7.06 0.40 -8.77
C HIS A 280 -7.38 -0.99 -8.20
N GLY A 281 -7.49 -1.98 -9.08
CA GLY A 281 -7.71 -3.39 -8.73
C GLY A 281 -6.82 -4.33 -9.51
N LYS A 282 -6.58 -5.52 -8.95
CA LYS A 282 -6.00 -6.67 -9.65
C LYS A 282 -6.82 -7.91 -9.28
N LEU A 283 -7.38 -8.58 -10.27
CA LEU A 283 -8.29 -9.71 -10.06
C LEU A 283 -7.91 -10.88 -10.95
N THR A 284 -7.79 -12.05 -10.34
CA THR A 284 -7.55 -13.33 -10.99
C THR A 284 -8.86 -14.09 -11.10
N PHE A 285 -9.11 -14.69 -12.25
CA PHE A 285 -10.31 -15.48 -12.56
C PHE A 285 -9.95 -16.95 -12.70
N ALA A 286 -10.90 -17.82 -12.35
CA ALA A 286 -10.72 -19.28 -12.42
C ALA A 286 -10.40 -19.80 -13.84
N ASP A 287 -10.71 -19.02 -14.88
CA ASP A 287 -10.38 -19.33 -16.28
C ASP A 287 -8.94 -18.96 -16.69
N GLY A 288 -8.13 -18.45 -15.75
CA GLY A 288 -6.74 -18.10 -15.98
C GLY A 288 -6.49 -16.62 -16.24
N ARG A 289 -7.52 -15.80 -16.43
CA ARG A 289 -7.35 -14.37 -16.71
C ARG A 289 -6.92 -13.60 -15.47
N ILE A 290 -6.00 -12.65 -15.65
CA ILE A 290 -5.65 -11.65 -14.63
C ILE A 290 -5.95 -10.26 -15.20
N LEU A 291 -6.85 -9.53 -14.55
CA LEU A 291 -7.24 -8.17 -14.95
C LEU A 291 -6.67 -7.15 -13.98
N ARG A 292 -6.15 -6.04 -14.51
CA ARG A 292 -6.03 -4.77 -13.79
C ARG A 292 -7.19 -3.87 -14.12
N THR A 293 -7.73 -3.18 -13.12
CA THR A 293 -8.86 -2.25 -13.28
C THR A 293 -8.53 -0.92 -12.65
N TRP A 294 -9.12 0.18 -13.14
CA TRP A 294 -9.05 1.49 -12.49
C TRP A 294 -10.37 2.24 -12.59
N LYS A 295 -10.71 2.94 -11.51
CA LYS A 295 -11.94 3.73 -11.38
C LYS A 295 -11.75 5.14 -11.92
N THR A 296 -12.86 5.83 -12.20
CA THR A 296 -12.83 7.26 -12.55
C THR A 296 -12.14 8.07 -11.47
N ARG A 297 -11.23 8.97 -11.85
CA ARG A 297 -10.37 9.71 -10.92
C ARG A 297 -11.09 10.80 -10.12
N LEU A 298 -12.00 11.53 -10.75
CA LEU A 298 -12.60 12.71 -10.12
C LEU A 298 -13.79 12.33 -9.22
N PRO A 299 -13.86 12.82 -7.97
CA PRO A 299 -14.97 12.53 -7.07
C PRO A 299 -16.34 12.90 -7.65
N LYS A 300 -16.42 14.02 -8.41
CA LYS A 300 -17.66 14.44 -9.09
C LYS A 300 -18.16 13.43 -10.13
N ASP A 301 -17.24 12.74 -10.81
CA ASP A 301 -17.58 11.77 -11.84
C ASP A 301 -17.96 10.44 -11.20
N TYR A 302 -17.24 10.06 -10.14
CA TYR A 302 -17.53 8.87 -9.35
C TYR A 302 -18.88 8.95 -8.62
N LEU A 303 -19.28 10.14 -8.16
CA LEU A 303 -20.60 10.38 -7.53
C LEU A 303 -21.76 10.45 -8.53
N ASN A 304 -21.48 10.49 -9.84
CA ASN A 304 -22.52 10.53 -10.84
C ASN A 304 -22.91 9.11 -11.27
N LEU A 305 -23.99 8.57 -10.70
CA LEU A 305 -24.46 7.21 -10.97
C LEU A 305 -24.91 6.97 -12.43
N ALA A 306 -25.05 8.01 -13.26
CA ALA A 306 -25.27 7.86 -14.70
C ALA A 306 -23.97 7.58 -15.47
N LYS A 307 -22.81 7.65 -14.81
CA LYS A 307 -21.50 7.31 -15.35
C LYS A 307 -21.03 5.97 -14.80
N PRO A 308 -20.23 5.19 -15.57
CA PRO A 308 -19.60 4.00 -15.04
C PRO A 308 -18.56 4.37 -13.98
N PHE A 309 -18.46 3.59 -12.90
CA PHE A 309 -17.39 3.72 -11.91
C PHE A 309 -16.03 3.31 -12.50
N LYS A 310 -16.01 2.26 -13.32
CA LYS A 310 -14.82 1.73 -13.99
C LYS A 310 -14.45 2.62 -15.18
N ALA A 311 -13.26 3.23 -15.13
CA ALA A 311 -12.72 4.03 -16.22
C ALA A 311 -11.94 3.18 -17.25
N GLY A 312 -11.44 2.03 -16.83
CA GLY A 312 -10.82 1.08 -17.76
C GLY A 312 -10.34 -0.19 -17.06
N GLU A 313 -9.92 -1.14 -17.89
CA GLU A 313 -9.30 -2.39 -17.48
C GLU A 313 -8.25 -2.85 -18.51
N LYS A 314 -7.28 -3.64 -18.05
CA LYS A 314 -6.26 -4.29 -18.87
C LYS A 314 -6.22 -5.78 -18.51
N LEU A 315 -6.43 -6.65 -19.49
CA LEU A 315 -6.03 -8.06 -19.37
C LEU A 315 -4.51 -8.14 -19.44
N LEU A 316 -3.89 -8.73 -18.43
CA LEU A 316 -2.45 -8.94 -18.42
C LEU A 316 -2.09 -10.07 -19.40
N PRO A 317 -1.27 -9.79 -20.43
CA PRO A 317 -0.74 -10.81 -21.32
C PRO A 317 0.14 -11.82 -20.55
N VAL A 318 0.12 -13.08 -20.97
CA VAL A 318 0.87 -14.18 -20.32
C VAL A 318 2.37 -13.91 -20.27
N ASP A 319 2.92 -13.28 -21.30
CA ASP A 319 4.32 -12.89 -21.45
C ASP A 319 4.74 -11.70 -20.56
N GLU A 320 3.78 -10.90 -20.07
CA GLU A 320 4.04 -9.84 -19.07
C GLU A 320 4.03 -10.37 -17.62
N LEU A 321 3.41 -11.53 -17.37
CA LEU A 321 3.21 -12.06 -16.00
C LEU A 321 4.50 -12.32 -15.21
N PRO A 322 5.61 -12.83 -15.80
CA PRO A 322 6.90 -12.94 -15.13
C PRO A 322 7.36 -11.60 -14.52
N PHE A 323 7.41 -10.56 -15.35
CA PHE A 323 7.79 -9.23 -14.91
C PHE A 323 6.81 -8.67 -13.88
N GLU A 324 5.51 -8.76 -14.14
CA GLU A 324 4.47 -8.26 -13.23
C GLU A 324 4.54 -8.90 -11.84
N PHE A 325 4.77 -10.21 -11.76
CA PHE A 325 4.94 -10.91 -10.48
C PHE A 325 6.23 -10.48 -9.78
N LEU A 326 7.37 -10.56 -10.47
CA LEU A 326 8.69 -10.31 -9.87
C LEU A 326 8.89 -8.85 -9.49
N MET A 327 8.29 -7.92 -10.22
CA MET A 327 8.26 -6.51 -9.87
C MET A 327 7.66 -6.29 -8.47
N ASN A 328 6.68 -7.10 -8.07
CA ASN A 328 6.10 -7.04 -6.74
C ASN A 328 6.93 -7.86 -5.74
N ALA A 329 7.21 -9.12 -6.05
CA ALA A 329 7.79 -10.07 -5.11
C ALA A 329 9.23 -9.71 -4.68
N LEU A 330 10.05 -9.20 -5.61
CA LEU A 330 11.46 -8.88 -5.34
C LEU A 330 11.66 -7.58 -4.55
N ARG A 331 10.59 -6.84 -4.27
CA ARG A 331 10.60 -5.71 -3.31
C ARG A 331 10.47 -6.15 -1.86
N LEU A 332 10.15 -7.41 -1.60
CA LEU A 332 10.24 -7.98 -0.26
C LEU A 332 11.70 -8.29 0.06
N THR A 333 12.17 -7.85 1.23
CA THR A 333 13.57 -8.06 1.64
C THR A 333 13.92 -9.54 1.71
N GLU A 334 12.98 -10.35 2.19
CA GLU A 334 13.14 -11.81 2.23
C GLU A 334 12.73 -12.48 0.91
N GLY A 335 12.14 -11.77 -0.06
CA GLY A 335 11.59 -12.36 -1.27
C GLY A 335 10.38 -13.26 -1.01
N VAL A 336 10.18 -14.27 -1.86
CA VAL A 336 9.06 -15.21 -1.78
C VAL A 336 9.50 -16.64 -2.11
N GLU A 337 8.72 -17.62 -1.66
CA GLU A 337 8.83 -19.00 -2.14
C GLU A 337 8.61 -19.05 -3.65
N ALA A 338 9.44 -19.81 -4.37
CA ALA A 338 9.42 -19.86 -5.83
C ALA A 338 8.10 -20.44 -6.37
N GLU A 339 7.48 -21.37 -5.65
CA GLU A 339 6.17 -21.93 -6.01
C GLU A 339 5.06 -20.87 -6.04
N LEU A 340 5.22 -19.77 -5.29
CA LEU A 340 4.25 -18.67 -5.29
C LEU A 340 4.07 -18.07 -6.69
N PHE A 341 5.10 -18.09 -7.54
CA PHE A 341 5.00 -17.67 -8.94
C PHE A 341 3.90 -18.46 -9.67
N THR A 342 3.96 -19.78 -9.60
CA THR A 342 2.96 -20.66 -10.24
C THR A 342 1.60 -20.51 -9.60
N GLN A 343 1.53 -20.40 -8.28
CA GLN A 343 0.25 -20.19 -7.56
C GLN A 343 -0.43 -18.86 -7.90
N ARG A 344 0.34 -17.82 -8.27
CA ARG A 344 -0.17 -16.45 -8.51
C ARG A 344 -0.32 -16.07 -9.97
N THR A 345 0.35 -16.77 -10.88
CA THR A 345 0.28 -16.51 -12.32
C THR A 345 -0.35 -17.66 -13.11
N GLY A 346 -0.43 -18.86 -12.53
CA GLY A 346 -0.78 -20.09 -13.23
C GLY A 346 0.36 -20.67 -14.05
N LEU A 347 1.48 -19.95 -14.22
CA LEU A 347 2.57 -20.34 -15.12
C LEU A 347 3.58 -21.27 -14.45
N PRO A 348 4.19 -22.23 -15.18
CA PRO A 348 5.22 -23.09 -14.62
C PRO A 348 6.47 -22.27 -14.29
N LEU A 349 7.11 -22.56 -13.15
CA LEU A 349 8.34 -21.89 -12.71
C LEU A 349 9.46 -21.95 -13.77
N GLU A 350 9.44 -22.99 -14.61
CA GLU A 350 10.37 -23.23 -15.72
C GLU A 350 10.44 -22.05 -16.69
N GLN A 351 9.36 -21.26 -16.80
CA GLN A 351 9.31 -20.07 -17.65
C GLN A 351 10.30 -18.99 -17.18
N LEU A 352 10.69 -19.00 -15.90
CA LEU A 352 11.69 -18.08 -15.36
C LEU A 352 13.12 -18.59 -15.55
N ARG A 353 13.34 -19.85 -15.94
CA ARG A 353 14.62 -20.57 -15.79
C ARG A 353 15.82 -19.82 -16.41
N GLU A 354 15.69 -19.36 -17.65
CA GLU A 354 16.80 -18.72 -18.36
C GLU A 354 17.13 -17.35 -17.77
N ALA A 355 16.11 -16.49 -17.61
CA ALA A 355 16.22 -15.16 -17.00
C ALA A 355 16.76 -15.23 -15.57
N ARG A 356 16.23 -16.15 -14.77
CA ARG A 356 16.65 -16.43 -13.40
C ARG A 356 18.12 -16.81 -13.34
N ARG A 357 18.56 -17.76 -14.16
CA ARG A 357 19.98 -18.19 -14.21
C ARG A 357 20.90 -17.03 -14.59
N ALA A 358 20.48 -16.17 -15.53
CA ALA A 358 21.26 -15.00 -15.90
C ALA A 358 21.39 -13.98 -14.75
N ALA A 359 20.29 -13.71 -14.04
CA ALA A 359 20.29 -12.83 -12.87
C ALA A 359 21.12 -13.37 -11.70
N GLU A 360 21.06 -14.68 -11.45
CA GLU A 360 21.88 -15.38 -10.46
C GLU A 360 23.38 -15.28 -10.81
N GLN A 361 23.75 -15.52 -12.06
CA GLN A 361 25.15 -15.38 -12.52
C GLN A 361 25.69 -13.95 -12.39
N LYS A 362 24.82 -12.94 -12.44
CA LYS A 362 25.17 -11.53 -12.22
C LYS A 362 25.21 -11.15 -10.74
N GLY A 363 24.86 -12.06 -9.84
CA GLY A 363 24.80 -11.83 -8.40
C GLY A 363 23.68 -10.87 -7.99
N LEU A 364 22.62 -10.75 -8.81
CA LEU A 364 21.45 -9.91 -8.53
C LEU A 364 20.34 -10.72 -7.81
N LEU A 365 20.24 -12.02 -8.10
CA LEU A 365 19.34 -12.95 -7.42
C LEU A 365 20.15 -13.97 -6.61
N GLN A 366 19.63 -14.42 -5.47
CA GLN A 366 20.27 -15.50 -4.71
C GLN A 366 20.09 -16.85 -5.41
N VAL A 367 21.08 -17.74 -5.26
CA VAL A 367 21.07 -19.08 -5.86
C VAL A 367 20.38 -20.05 -4.91
N GLU A 368 19.05 -19.99 -4.85
CA GLU A 368 18.21 -20.82 -3.96
C GLU A 368 17.06 -21.44 -4.73
N ALA A 369 17.05 -22.76 -4.94
CA ALA A 369 16.08 -23.40 -5.84
C ALA A 369 14.61 -23.09 -5.51
N ASP A 370 14.30 -23.05 -4.22
CA ASP A 370 12.97 -22.90 -3.63
C ASP A 370 12.55 -21.45 -3.36
N ARG A 371 13.41 -20.45 -3.57
CA ARG A 371 13.10 -19.04 -3.30
C ARG A 371 13.45 -18.10 -4.44
N LEU A 372 12.68 -17.03 -4.55
CA LEU A 372 12.91 -15.90 -5.44
C LEU A 372 13.19 -14.68 -4.57
N VAL A 373 14.48 -14.39 -4.39
CA VAL A 373 14.94 -13.33 -3.50
C VAL A 373 16.14 -12.61 -4.11
N ALA A 374 16.08 -11.29 -4.09
CA ALA A 374 17.18 -10.45 -4.55
C ALA A 374 18.36 -10.54 -3.55
N THR A 375 19.58 -10.46 -4.05
CA THR A 375 20.73 -10.18 -3.18
C THR A 375 20.66 -8.74 -2.67
N PRO A 376 21.44 -8.33 -1.66
CA PRO A 376 21.54 -6.91 -1.29
C PRO A 376 21.90 -6.01 -2.49
N ARG A 377 22.78 -6.49 -3.38
CA ARG A 377 23.07 -5.82 -4.65
C ARG A 377 21.86 -5.77 -5.58
N GLY A 378 21.13 -6.88 -5.71
CA GLY A 378 19.91 -6.95 -6.51
C GLY A 378 18.82 -5.98 -6.06
N GLN A 379 18.70 -5.73 -4.75
CA GLN A 379 17.75 -4.74 -4.22
C GLN A 379 18.13 -3.31 -4.62
N LEU A 380 19.42 -2.96 -4.56
CA LEU A 380 19.93 -1.66 -5.01
C LEU A 380 19.73 -1.46 -6.52
N PHE A 381 19.89 -2.51 -7.31
CA PHE A 381 19.75 -2.50 -8.78
C PHE A 381 18.50 -3.23 -9.25
N LEU A 382 17.38 -3.05 -8.54
CA LEU A 382 16.17 -3.84 -8.78
C LEU A 382 15.61 -3.65 -10.20
N ASN A 383 15.68 -2.43 -10.75
CA ASN A 383 15.23 -2.17 -12.11
C ASN A 383 16.06 -2.97 -13.14
N ASP A 384 17.37 -3.05 -12.97
CA ASP A 384 18.26 -3.84 -13.84
C ASP A 384 18.01 -5.34 -13.69
N LEU A 385 17.73 -5.80 -12.46
CA LEU A 385 17.34 -7.18 -12.20
C LEU A 385 16.02 -7.54 -12.91
N LEU A 386 15.03 -6.65 -12.87
CA LEU A 386 13.73 -6.89 -13.49
C LEU A 386 13.79 -6.92 -15.04
N GLN A 387 14.76 -6.24 -15.65
CA GLN A 387 14.93 -6.26 -17.11
C GLN A 387 15.21 -7.66 -17.68
N TYR A 388 15.79 -8.59 -16.88
CA TYR A 388 15.98 -9.98 -17.30
C TYR A 388 14.66 -10.72 -17.56
N PHE A 389 13.56 -10.23 -16.99
CA PHE A 389 12.23 -10.85 -17.05
C PHE A 389 11.24 -10.08 -17.93
N LEU A 390 11.71 -9.03 -18.62
CA LEU A 390 10.96 -8.37 -19.68
C LEU A 390 11.13 -9.17 -20.98
N SER A 391 10.01 -9.43 -21.64
CA SER A 391 9.96 -10.11 -22.95
C SER A 391 10.39 -9.20 -24.10
#